data_AF-A0A4R5CQM5-F1
#
_entry.id   AF-A0A4R5CQM5-F1
#
_cell.length_a   1.000
_cell.length_b   1.000
_cell.length_c   1.000
_cell.angle_alpha   90.00
_cell.angle_beta   90.00
_cell.angle_gamma   90.00
#
_symmetry.space_group_name_H-M   'P 1'
#
loop_
_entity.id
_entity.type
_entity.pdbx_description
1 polymer ?
#
loop_
_entity_poly.entity_id
_entity_poly.type
_entity_poly.pdbx_seq_one_letter_code
_entity_poly.pdbx_strand_id
1 'polypeptide(L)'
;MSKMYDSLKRQIGRDAGKVVSNFVFGDSHSTPHRNVNSQNRANANELNQKKLEFQQQDLKQKDLYLLDGAVINAVNQVIAIEIPNNEKEITKILHELEIQLKVNKWLGIHKGDTAKIRNKFPDAVLTKYEQCVYELKYIDCNPERLNLATKNLSKYKKFQFVYKYKLFLSIFVFLFLFIIVGLNAG
;
A
#
# COMPACT_ATOMS: atom_id res chain seq x y z
N MET A 1 -53.03 0.97 8.84
CA MET A 1 -52.31 1.22 7.57
C MET A 1 -53.31 1.88 6.62
N SER A 2 -53.11 3.02 5.96
CA SER A 2 -52.00 3.29 5.04
C SER A 2 -51.97 4.75 4.51
N LYS A 3 -52.20 5.79 5.34
CA LYS A 3 -52.13 7.20 4.86
C LYS A 3 -50.74 7.59 4.33
N MET A 4 -49.68 6.96 4.84
CA MET A 4 -48.30 7.18 4.39
C MET A 4 -47.98 6.51 3.04
N TYR A 5 -48.66 5.41 2.70
CA TYR A 5 -48.45 4.75 1.41
C TYR A 5 -49.13 5.50 0.28
N ASP A 6 -50.31 6.09 0.55
CA ASP A 6 -51.01 6.92 -0.42
C ASP A 6 -50.27 8.24 -0.69
N SER A 7 -49.59 8.82 0.30
CA SER A 7 -48.72 9.98 0.09
C SER A 7 -47.47 9.62 -0.70
N LEU A 8 -46.82 8.48 -0.40
CA LEU A 8 -45.66 7.99 -1.15
C LEU A 8 -46.01 7.65 -2.60
N LYS A 9 -47.12 6.95 -2.85
CA LYS A 9 -47.60 6.61 -4.20
C LYS A 9 -47.94 7.87 -5.02
N ARG A 10 -48.54 8.88 -4.38
CA ARG A 10 -48.85 10.18 -5.02
C ARG A 10 -47.61 11.04 -5.27
N GLN A 11 -46.57 10.89 -4.47
CA GLN A 11 -45.31 11.62 -4.64
C GLN A 11 -44.49 10.96 -5.76
N ILE A 12 -44.32 9.64 -5.70
CA ILE A 12 -43.62 8.84 -6.72
C ILE A 12 -44.33 8.96 -8.09
N GLY A 13 -45.66 8.86 -8.14
CA GLY A 13 -46.40 8.97 -9.41
C GLY A 13 -46.31 10.36 -10.04
N ARG A 14 -46.25 11.43 -9.23
CA ARG A 14 -46.14 12.81 -9.70
C ARG A 14 -44.73 13.14 -10.19
N ASP A 15 -43.72 12.66 -9.46
CA ASP A 15 -42.32 12.85 -9.82
C ASP A 15 -41.93 12.00 -11.03
N ALA A 16 -42.40 10.75 -11.12
CA ALA A 16 -42.23 9.91 -12.30
C ALA A 16 -42.95 10.50 -13.53
N GLY A 17 -44.18 11.00 -13.36
CA GLY A 17 -44.93 11.65 -14.43
C GLY A 17 -44.24 12.91 -14.97
N LYS A 18 -43.60 13.71 -14.12
CA LYS A 18 -42.79 14.87 -14.53
C LYS A 18 -41.54 14.47 -15.31
N VAL A 19 -40.85 13.41 -14.90
CA VAL A 19 -39.64 12.92 -15.58
C VAL A 19 -39.99 12.39 -16.97
N VAL A 20 -41.07 11.61 -17.10
CA VAL A 20 -41.54 11.11 -18.40
C VAL A 20 -42.04 12.27 -19.28
N SER A 21 -42.76 13.24 -18.70
CA SER A 21 -43.23 14.43 -19.41
C SER A 21 -42.08 15.29 -19.95
N ASN A 22 -41.01 15.50 -19.17
CA ASN A 22 -39.83 16.25 -19.63
C ASN A 22 -39.01 15.49 -20.67
N PHE A 23 -39.03 14.15 -20.63
CA PHE A 23 -38.38 13.31 -21.63
C PHE A 23 -39.14 13.29 -22.96
N VAL A 24 -40.48 13.29 -22.93
CA VAL A 24 -41.34 13.23 -24.13
C VAL A 24 -41.59 14.60 -24.76
N PHE A 25 -41.86 15.63 -23.95
CA PHE A 25 -42.19 16.98 -24.42
C PHE A 25 -41.04 17.95 -24.21
N GLY A 26 -39.83 17.56 -24.64
CA GLY A 26 -38.60 18.33 -24.51
C GLY A 26 -38.85 19.84 -24.57
N ASP A 27 -38.36 20.55 -23.56
CA ASP A 27 -38.64 21.96 -23.25
C ASP A 27 -38.17 22.88 -24.39
N SER A 28 -38.96 22.94 -25.46
CA SER A 28 -38.65 23.58 -26.74
C SER A 28 -39.16 25.02 -26.80
N HIS A 29 -39.27 25.70 -25.66
CA HIS A 29 -39.57 27.14 -25.59
C HIS A 29 -39.13 27.83 -24.30
N SER A 30 -38.02 27.40 -23.68
CA SER A 30 -37.41 28.14 -22.58
C SER A 30 -36.38 29.13 -23.11
N THR A 31 -36.66 30.44 -22.99
CA THR A 31 -35.65 31.49 -23.13
C THR A 31 -34.43 31.13 -22.27
N PRO A 32 -33.18 31.21 -22.78
CA PRO A 32 -32.01 30.81 -22.01
C PRO A 32 -31.85 31.70 -20.78
N HIS A 33 -32.31 31.21 -19.63
CA HIS A 33 -32.09 31.88 -18.36
C HIS A 33 -30.66 31.56 -17.90
N ARG A 34 -29.73 32.51 -18.11
CA ARG A 34 -28.34 32.41 -17.65
C ARG A 34 -28.30 32.42 -16.11
N ASN A 35 -28.34 31.22 -15.51
CA ASN A 35 -28.25 31.04 -14.07
C ASN A 35 -26.82 31.35 -13.57
N VAL A 36 -26.51 32.63 -13.32
CA VAL A 36 -25.27 33.04 -12.63
C VAL A 36 -25.10 32.34 -11.27
N ASN A 37 -26.20 31.94 -10.65
CA ASN A 37 -26.21 31.16 -9.40
C ASN A 37 -25.74 29.71 -9.57
N SER A 38 -25.94 29.07 -10.74
CA SER A 38 -25.43 27.71 -10.97
C SER A 38 -23.93 27.70 -11.22
N GLN A 39 -23.42 28.71 -11.94
CA GLN A 39 -21.98 28.90 -12.14
C GLN A 39 -21.26 29.17 -10.81
N ASN A 40 -21.82 30.03 -9.96
CA ASN A 40 -21.26 30.32 -8.64
C ASN A 40 -21.27 29.09 -7.70
N ARG A 41 -22.31 28.25 -7.78
CA ARG A 41 -22.37 26.98 -7.04
C ARG A 41 -21.36 25.95 -7.54
N ALA A 42 -21.17 25.84 -8.86
CA ALA A 42 -20.16 24.96 -9.44
C ALA A 42 -18.74 25.38 -9.03
N ASN A 43 -18.42 26.67 -9.10
CA ASN A 43 -17.14 27.22 -8.68
C ASN A 43 -16.89 27.04 -7.17
N ALA A 44 -17.92 27.23 -6.33
CA ALA A 44 -17.83 26.99 -4.89
C ALA A 44 -17.61 25.50 -4.58
N ASN A 45 -18.26 24.60 -5.30
CA ASN A 45 -18.06 23.16 -5.16
C ASN A 45 -16.64 22.75 -5.57
N GLU A 46 -16.12 23.27 -6.68
CA GLU A 46 -14.75 23.01 -7.13
C GLU A 46 -13.71 23.53 -6.12
N LEU A 47 -13.93 24.74 -5.57
CA LEU A 47 -13.07 25.29 -4.52
C LEU A 47 -13.08 24.42 -3.25
N ASN A 48 -14.25 23.94 -2.85
CA ASN A 48 -14.39 23.05 -1.70
C ASN A 48 -13.73 21.68 -1.95
N GLN A 49 -13.84 21.13 -3.16
CA GLN A 49 -13.14 19.90 -3.56
C GLN A 49 -11.63 20.09 -3.51
N LYS A 50 -11.09 21.17 -4.09
CA LYS A 50 -9.65 21.49 -4.03
C LYS A 50 -9.16 21.66 -2.59
N LYS A 51 -9.94 22.32 -1.73
CA LYS A 51 -9.61 22.44 -0.29
C LYS A 51 -9.60 21.09 0.41
N LEU A 52 -10.57 20.21 0.12
CA LEU A 52 -10.62 18.86 0.67
C LEU A 52 -9.43 18.02 0.20
N GLU A 53 -9.08 18.08 -1.08
CA GLU A 53 -7.92 17.40 -1.65
C GLU A 53 -6.61 17.89 -1.01
N PHE A 54 -6.46 19.20 -0.85
CA PHE A 54 -5.31 19.80 -0.19
C PHE A 54 -5.19 19.34 1.27
N GLN A 55 -6.30 19.35 2.02
CA GLN A 55 -6.33 18.86 3.40
C GLN A 55 -5.98 17.36 3.47
N GLN A 56 -6.50 16.54 2.55
CA GLN A 56 -6.17 15.12 2.49
C GLN A 56 -4.70 14.88 2.16
N GLN A 57 -4.10 15.71 1.31
CA GLN A 57 -2.67 15.63 0.99
C GLN A 57 -1.80 16.01 2.19
N ASP A 58 -2.14 17.10 2.89
CA ASP A 58 -1.44 17.53 4.10
C ASP A 58 -1.50 16.48 5.21
N LEU A 59 -2.68 15.87 5.42
CA LEU A 59 -2.84 14.76 6.37
C LEU A 59 -1.99 13.54 5.98
N LYS A 60 -2.04 13.13 4.70
CA LYS A 60 -1.20 12.02 4.21
C LYS A 60 0.29 12.30 4.42
N GLN A 61 0.72 13.54 4.18
CA GLN A 61 2.11 13.92 4.37
C GLN A 61 2.52 13.86 5.85
N LYS A 62 1.67 14.36 6.75
CA LYS A 62 1.89 14.25 8.21
C LYS A 62 1.98 12.79 8.65
N ASP A 63 1.09 11.93 8.16
CA ASP A 63 1.13 10.49 8.46
C ASP A 63 2.43 9.83 8.00
N LEU A 64 2.93 10.21 6.81
CA LEU A 64 4.21 9.73 6.29
C LEU A 64 5.39 10.18 7.17
N TYR A 65 5.39 11.42 7.65
CA TYR A 65 6.44 11.90 8.56
C TYR A 65 6.42 11.19 9.92
N LEU A 66 5.23 10.98 10.49
CA LEU A 66 5.08 10.23 11.73
C LEU A 66 5.57 8.78 11.57
N LEU A 67 5.20 8.14 10.46
CA LEU A 67 5.67 6.81 10.11
C LEU A 67 7.19 6.77 9.96
N ASP A 68 7.78 7.73 9.25
CA ASP A 68 9.24 7.78 9.03
C ASP A 68 10.00 7.95 10.34
N GLY A 69 9.53 8.84 11.23
CA GLY A 69 10.10 8.99 12.56
C GLY A 69 10.05 7.70 13.38
N ALA A 70 8.90 7.01 13.40
CA ALA A 70 8.75 5.74 14.11
C ALA A 70 9.67 4.64 13.53
N VAL A 71 9.79 4.57 12.20
CA VAL A 71 10.65 3.59 11.53
C VAL A 71 12.13 3.89 11.78
N ILE A 72 12.57 5.15 11.71
CA ILE A 72 13.96 5.54 11.99
C ILE A 72 14.33 5.18 13.42
N ASN A 73 13.44 5.42 14.39
CA ASN A 73 13.68 5.03 15.78
C ASN A 73 13.83 3.51 15.93
N ALA A 74 12.98 2.73 15.28
CA ALA A 74 13.10 1.26 15.28
C ALA A 74 14.39 0.77 14.60
N VAL A 75 14.81 1.42 13.51
CA VAL A 75 16.08 1.13 12.83
C VAL A 75 17.27 1.43 13.76
N ASN A 76 17.25 2.55 14.48
CA ASN A 76 18.31 2.90 15.43
C ASN A 76 18.45 1.85 16.53
N GLN A 77 17.35 1.26 17.00
CA GLN A 77 17.38 0.15 17.97
C GLN A 77 18.11 -1.08 17.41
N VAL A 78 17.87 -1.43 16.14
CA VAL A 78 18.55 -2.56 15.48
C VAL A 78 20.04 -2.29 15.29
N ILE A 79 20.39 -1.05 14.90
CA ILE A 79 21.80 -0.64 14.73
C ILE A 79 22.54 -0.75 16.05
N ALA A 80 21.92 -0.30 17.15
CA ALA A 80 22.48 -0.29 18.50
C ALA A 80 22.73 -1.68 19.10
N ILE A 81 22.22 -2.76 18.51
CA ILE A 81 22.54 -4.13 18.95
C ILE A 81 24.04 -4.36 18.77
N GLU A 82 24.78 -4.52 19.86
CA GLU A 82 26.20 -4.87 19.80
C GLU A 82 26.35 -6.32 19.33
N ILE A 83 27.32 -6.57 18.44
CA ILE A 83 27.60 -7.92 17.95
C ILE A 83 28.72 -8.50 18.81
N PRO A 84 28.44 -9.51 19.66
CA PRO A 84 29.43 -10.10 20.54
C PRO A 84 30.34 -11.06 19.76
N ASN A 85 31.50 -11.40 20.35
CA ASN A 85 32.46 -12.35 19.77
C ASN A 85 32.21 -13.82 20.19
N ASN A 86 31.03 -14.12 20.73
CA ASN A 86 30.67 -15.44 21.23
C ASN A 86 29.62 -16.11 20.33
N GLU A 87 29.92 -17.31 19.84
CA GLU A 87 29.04 -18.09 18.95
C GLU A 87 27.60 -18.21 19.49
N LYS A 88 27.44 -18.52 20.77
CA LYS A 88 26.13 -18.74 21.39
C LYS A 88 25.29 -17.47 21.43
N GLU A 89 25.95 -16.34 21.71
CA GLU A 89 25.29 -15.04 21.79
C GLU A 89 24.91 -14.54 20.40
N ILE A 90 25.80 -14.69 19.40
CA ILE A 90 25.47 -14.36 18.01
C ILE A 90 24.30 -15.22 17.52
N THR A 91 24.27 -16.51 17.86
CA THR A 91 23.16 -17.41 17.50
C THR A 91 21.84 -16.93 18.11
N LYS A 92 21.85 -16.48 19.36
CA LYS A 92 20.66 -15.91 20.01
C LYS A 92 20.17 -14.66 19.28
N ILE A 93 21.07 -13.73 18.96
CA ILE A 93 20.75 -12.51 18.20
C ILE A 93 20.19 -12.86 16.82
N LEU A 94 20.77 -13.84 16.12
CA LEU A 94 20.26 -14.31 14.82
C LEU A 94 18.81 -14.79 14.94
N HIS A 95 18.47 -15.56 15.97
CA HIS A 95 17.09 -16.00 16.18
C HIS A 95 16.12 -14.84 16.47
N GLU A 96 16.54 -13.85 17.26
CA GLU A 96 15.75 -12.65 17.51
C GLU A 96 15.51 -11.85 16.21
N LEU A 97 16.56 -11.64 15.41
CA LEU A 97 16.47 -10.98 14.11
C LEU A 97 15.59 -11.77 13.12
N GLU A 98 15.64 -13.11 13.12
CA GLU A 98 14.73 -13.92 12.30
C GLU A 98 13.26 -13.70 12.67
N ILE A 99 12.94 -13.61 13.96
CA ILE A 99 11.58 -13.34 14.41
C ILE A 99 11.14 -11.97 13.90
N GLN A 100 12.02 -10.96 14.02
CA GLN A 100 11.74 -9.62 13.51
C GLN A 100 11.48 -9.62 11.99
N LEU A 101 12.27 -10.36 11.19
CA LEU A 101 12.07 -10.50 9.74
C LEU A 101 10.78 -11.25 9.38
N LYS A 102 10.37 -12.25 10.18
CA LYS A 102 9.11 -12.99 9.96
C LYS A 102 7.88 -12.12 10.23
N VAL A 103 7.94 -11.30 11.28
CA VAL A 103 6.86 -10.39 11.67
C VAL A 103 6.78 -9.18 10.72
N ASN A 104 7.93 -8.59 10.39
CA ASN A 104 8.02 -7.36 9.59
C ASN A 104 8.25 -7.67 8.11
N LYS A 105 7.19 -8.07 7.42
CA LYS A 105 7.25 -8.37 5.98
C LYS A 105 7.44 -7.11 5.15
N TRP A 106 8.26 -7.22 4.10
CA TRP A 106 8.40 -6.18 3.09
C TRP A 106 7.06 -5.86 2.40
N LEU A 107 6.84 -4.58 2.16
CA LEU A 107 5.78 -4.09 1.30
C LEU A 107 6.24 -4.04 -0.15
N GLY A 108 5.31 -4.34 -1.06
CA GLY A 108 5.54 -4.20 -2.49
C GLY A 108 5.72 -2.74 -2.88
N ILE A 109 6.59 -2.50 -3.87
CA ILE A 109 6.97 -1.14 -4.28
C ILE A 109 5.79 -0.33 -4.84
N HIS A 110 4.75 -1.00 -5.34
CA HIS A 110 3.49 -0.39 -5.79
C HIS A 110 2.74 0.39 -4.69
N LYS A 111 3.10 0.22 -3.42
CA LYS A 111 2.53 0.98 -2.28
C LYS A 111 3.19 2.36 -2.08
N GLY A 112 4.09 2.78 -2.97
CA GLY A 112 4.64 4.14 -2.98
C GLY A 112 5.53 4.46 -1.78
N ASP A 113 5.44 5.69 -1.27
CA ASP A 113 6.36 6.20 -0.24
C ASP A 113 6.21 5.49 1.11
N THR A 114 5.01 5.03 1.46
CA THR A 114 4.79 4.19 2.64
C THR A 114 5.63 2.91 2.59
N ALA A 115 5.77 2.28 1.41
CA ALA A 115 6.63 1.10 1.28
C ALA A 115 8.11 1.47 1.37
N LYS A 116 8.54 2.58 0.77
CA LYS A 116 9.93 3.05 0.88
C LYS A 116 10.32 3.27 2.34
N ILE A 117 9.44 3.91 3.12
CA ILE A 117 9.67 4.17 4.54
C ILE A 117 9.65 2.86 5.32
N ARG A 118 8.54 2.11 5.31
CA ARG A 118 8.38 0.90 6.13
C ARG A 118 9.44 -0.17 5.86
N ASN A 119 9.87 -0.31 4.61
CA ASN A 119 10.87 -1.31 4.23
C ASN A 119 12.28 -1.01 4.77
N LYS A 120 12.58 0.23 5.22
CA LYS A 120 13.86 0.56 5.87
C LYS A 120 14.13 -0.33 7.09
N PHE A 121 13.09 -0.64 7.87
CA PHE A 121 13.23 -1.48 9.07
C PHE A 121 13.67 -2.92 8.75
N PRO A 122 12.91 -3.74 7.97
CA PRO A 122 13.35 -5.09 7.64
C PRO A 122 14.62 -5.12 6.79
N ASP A 123 14.91 -4.06 6.01
CA ASP A 123 16.19 -3.90 5.33
C ASP A 123 17.35 -3.77 6.35
N ALA A 124 17.21 -2.93 7.38
CA ALA A 124 18.20 -2.79 8.45
C ALA A 124 18.39 -4.08 9.26
N VAL A 125 17.29 -4.77 9.61
CA VAL A 125 17.33 -6.07 10.30
C VAL A 125 18.09 -7.11 9.47
N LEU A 126 17.85 -7.15 8.14
CA LEU A 126 18.54 -8.07 7.24
C LEU A 126 20.04 -7.75 7.16
N THR A 127 20.42 -6.47 7.06
CA THR A 127 21.83 -6.05 7.08
C THR A 127 22.50 -6.42 8.40
N LYS A 128 21.84 -6.24 9.55
CA LYS A 128 22.38 -6.66 10.85
C LYS A 128 22.54 -8.18 10.94
N TYR A 129 21.59 -8.92 10.39
CA TYR A 129 21.67 -10.38 10.28
C TYR A 129 22.87 -10.80 9.43
N GLU A 130 23.15 -10.11 8.32
CA GLU A 130 24.34 -10.34 7.50
C GLU A 130 25.64 -10.15 8.28
N GLN A 131 25.73 -9.09 9.08
CA GLN A 131 26.89 -8.82 9.94
C GLN A 131 27.09 -9.95 10.95
N CYS A 132 26.01 -10.42 11.60
CA CYS A 132 26.09 -11.55 12.53
C CYS A 132 26.59 -12.84 11.84
N VAL A 133 26.14 -13.11 10.61
CA VAL A 133 26.63 -14.25 9.82
C VAL A 133 28.10 -14.08 9.44
N TYR A 134 28.55 -12.86 9.17
CA TYR A 134 29.95 -12.58 8.88
C TYR A 134 30.84 -12.85 10.09
N GLU A 135 30.45 -12.38 11.28
CA GLU A 135 31.20 -12.65 12.51
C GLU A 135 31.26 -14.14 12.85
N LEU A 136 30.18 -14.90 12.62
CA LEU A 136 30.21 -16.35 12.79
C LEU A 136 31.18 -17.05 11.85
N LYS A 137 31.40 -16.53 10.64
CA LYS A 137 32.43 -17.06 9.73
C LYS A 137 33.84 -16.76 10.24
N TYR A 138 34.02 -15.61 10.89
CA TYR A 138 35.31 -15.21 11.42
C TYR A 138 35.72 -16.02 12.66
N ILE A 139 34.77 -16.33 13.54
CA ILE A 139 35.01 -17.08 14.80
C ILE A 139 35.20 -18.60 14.55
N ASP A 140 35.17 -19.07 13.30
CA ASP A 140 35.24 -20.49 12.93
C ASP A 140 34.18 -21.35 13.67
N CYS A 141 32.95 -20.86 13.65
CA CYS A 141 31.77 -21.52 14.23
C CYS A 141 31.54 -22.92 13.63
N ASN A 142 30.83 -23.77 14.37
CA ASN A 142 30.27 -25.02 13.87
C ASN A 142 29.69 -24.88 12.44
N PRO A 143 30.16 -25.70 11.48
CA PRO A 143 29.81 -25.57 10.07
C PRO A 143 28.31 -25.78 9.79
N GLU A 144 27.62 -26.61 10.57
CA GLU A 144 26.18 -26.85 10.40
C GLU A 144 25.37 -25.60 10.73
N ARG A 145 25.71 -24.92 11.84
CA ARG A 145 25.04 -23.68 12.25
C ARG A 145 25.31 -22.55 11.28
N LEU A 146 26.55 -22.44 10.82
CA LEU A 146 26.92 -21.46 9.80
C LEU A 146 26.17 -21.70 8.48
N ASN A 147 26.03 -22.96 8.06
CA ASN A 147 25.27 -23.31 6.86
C ASN A 147 23.77 -22.98 7.04
N LEU A 148 23.18 -23.28 8.20
CA LEU A 148 21.80 -22.91 8.48
C LEU A 148 21.59 -21.39 8.42
N ALA A 149 22.46 -20.63 9.07
CA ALA A 149 22.36 -19.17 9.12
C ALA A 149 22.53 -18.53 7.74
N THR A 150 23.47 -19.02 6.93
CA THR A 150 23.69 -18.56 5.55
C THR A 150 22.56 -18.97 4.60
N LYS A 151 22.00 -20.17 4.76
CA LYS A 151 20.80 -20.61 4.02
C LYS A 151 19.61 -19.72 4.35
N ASN A 152 19.38 -19.42 5.62
CA ASN A 152 18.32 -18.51 6.06
C ASN A 152 18.54 -17.09 5.51
N LEU A 153 19.77 -16.59 5.51
CA LEU A 153 20.10 -15.31 4.87
C LEU A 153 19.68 -15.29 3.39
N SER A 154 20.08 -16.32 2.63
CA SER A 154 19.75 -16.43 1.21
C SER A 154 18.23 -16.46 0.96
N LYS A 155 17.48 -17.11 1.87
CA LYS A 155 16.02 -17.17 1.83
C LYS A 155 15.41 -15.79 2.05
N TYR A 156 15.88 -15.03 3.04
CA TYR A 156 15.36 -13.68 3.30
C TYR A 156 15.69 -12.68 2.19
N LYS A 157 16.87 -12.77 1.56
CA LYS A 157 17.18 -11.98 0.34
C LYS A 157 16.20 -12.27 -0.79
N LYS A 158 15.91 -13.54 -1.05
CA LYS A 158 14.91 -13.95 -2.05
C LYS A 158 13.52 -13.41 -1.68
N PHE A 159 13.14 -13.49 -0.41
CA PHE A 159 11.87 -12.93 0.05
C PHE A 159 11.82 -11.42 -0.14
N GLN A 160 12.85 -10.67 0.24
CA GLN A 160 12.92 -9.22 -0.01
C GLN A 160 12.62 -8.90 -1.49
N PHE A 161 13.27 -9.61 -2.42
CA PHE A 161 13.03 -9.44 -3.85
C PHE A 161 11.58 -9.79 -4.25
N VAL A 162 11.10 -10.99 -3.89
CA VAL A 162 9.75 -11.45 -4.25
C VAL A 162 8.68 -10.51 -3.70
N TYR A 163 8.78 -10.07 -2.44
CA TYR A 163 7.79 -9.16 -1.86
C TYR A 163 7.83 -7.77 -2.51
N LYS A 164 9.02 -7.21 -2.80
CA LYS A 164 9.17 -5.91 -3.45
C LYS A 164 8.54 -5.92 -4.87
N TYR A 165 8.71 -7.01 -5.63
CA TYR A 165 8.31 -7.09 -7.04
C TYR A 165 7.12 -8.00 -7.36
N LYS A 166 6.43 -8.58 -6.37
CA LYS A 166 5.34 -9.56 -6.55
C LYS A 166 4.30 -9.14 -7.60
N LEU A 167 3.88 -7.87 -7.55
CA LEU A 167 2.86 -7.35 -8.45
C LEU A 167 3.34 -7.31 -9.91
N PHE A 168 4.58 -6.87 -10.15
CA PHE A 168 5.18 -6.90 -11.48
C PHE A 168 5.39 -8.32 -11.99
N LEU A 169 5.82 -9.22 -11.12
CA LEU A 169 6.01 -10.63 -11.47
C LEU A 169 4.68 -11.27 -11.91
N SER A 170 3.57 -10.93 -11.23
CA SER A 170 2.23 -11.36 -11.63
C SER A 170 1.85 -10.81 -13.01
N ILE A 171 2.04 -9.52 -13.26
CA ILE A 171 1.70 -8.89 -14.55
C ILE A 171 2.52 -9.50 -15.68
N PHE A 172 3.81 -9.73 -15.46
CA PHE A 172 4.70 -10.34 -16.45
C PHE A 172 4.24 -11.76 -16.83
N VAL A 173 3.83 -12.58 -15.86
CA VAL A 173 3.29 -13.92 -16.13
C VAL A 173 2.00 -13.86 -16.94
N PHE A 174 1.10 -12.92 -16.63
CA PHE A 174 -0.14 -12.74 -17.39
C PHE A 174 0.13 -12.31 -18.84
N LEU A 175 1.04 -11.36 -19.07
CA LEU A 175 1.43 -10.92 -20.41
C LEU A 175 2.07 -12.06 -21.20
N PHE A 176 2.94 -12.85 -20.56
CA PHE A 176 3.60 -13.99 -21.20
C PHE A 176 2.61 -15.07 -21.63
N LEU A 177 1.63 -15.40 -20.79
CA LEU A 177 0.54 -16.33 -21.14
C LEU A 177 -0.31 -15.82 -22.31
N PHE A 178 -0.62 -14.52 -22.33
CA PHE A 178 -1.39 -13.91 -23.41
C PHE A 178 -0.68 -14.03 -24.76
N ILE A 179 0.65 -13.82 -24.79
CA ILE A 179 1.46 -13.98 -26.00
C ILE A 179 1.43 -15.43 -26.49
N ILE A 180 1.60 -16.42 -25.60
CA ILE A 180 1.58 -17.85 -25.99
C ILE A 180 0.23 -18.25 -26.59
N VAL A 181 -0.88 -17.84 -25.96
CA VAL A 181 -2.23 -18.14 -26.48
C VAL A 181 -2.46 -17.43 -27.81
N GLY A 182 -2.05 -16.18 -27.95
CA GLY A 182 -2.15 -15.43 -29.20
C GLY A 182 -1.34 -16.03 -30.35
N LEU A 183 -0.16 -16.59 -30.05
CA LEU A 183 0.68 -17.26 -31.06
C LEU A 183 0.10 -18.61 -31.53
N ASN A 184 -0.65 -19.30 -30.67
CA ASN A 184 -1.31 -20.58 -31.02
C ASN A 184 -2.67 -20.39 -31.70
N ALA A 185 -3.24 -19.19 -31.66
CA ALA A 185 -4.56 -18.88 -32.20
C ALA A 185 -4.52 -18.22 -33.60
N GLY A 186 -3.33 -17.91 -34.12
CA GLY A 186 -3.10 -17.40 -35.48
C GLY A 186 -2.32 -18.40 -36.31
#